data_AF-A0A2D3PPX2-F1
#
_entry.id   AF-A0A2D3PPX2-F1
#
_cell.length_a   1.000
_cell.length_b   1.000
_cell.length_c   1.000
_cell.angle_alpha   90.00
_cell.angle_beta   90.00
_cell.angle_gamma   90.00
#
_symmetry.space_group_name_H-M   'P 1'
#
loop_
_entity.id
_entity.type
_entity.pdbx_description
1 polymer ?
#
loop_
_entity_poly.entity_id
_entity_poly.type
_entity_poly.pdbx_seq_one_letter_code
_entity_poly.pdbx_strand_id
1 'polypeptide(L)'
;MKKILLFLFLVLGVYSFSAPSYVDLNKIQRDGYQIDVNDVDTLAFSQEESDMNLVVTMYFTNDGNPQTLRIAFKTMFAPAFGLEYTDEIQTNRAYIQKSFGKNRNGIVYGYNIVPKSQKRKGCFLNVFLITEQELPDELLKDIANTALDEVESYIK
;
A
#
# COMPACT_ATOMS: atom_id res chain seq x y z
N MET A 1 -24.99 3.43 5.16
CA MET A 1 -23.90 2.44 5.23
C MET A 1 -23.96 1.54 4.00
N LYS A 2 -23.32 1.96 2.90
CA LYS A 2 -23.21 1.14 1.69
C LYS A 2 -21.75 0.72 1.59
N LYS A 3 -21.52 -0.58 1.80
CA LYS A 3 -20.23 -1.23 1.57
C LYS A 3 -19.91 -1.04 0.09
N ILE A 4 -18.97 -0.15 -0.23
CA ILE A 4 -18.34 -0.16 -1.55
C ILE A 4 -17.42 -1.37 -1.52
N LEU A 5 -18.03 -2.48 -1.88
CA LEU A 5 -17.40 -3.75 -2.12
C LEU A 5 -16.29 -3.50 -3.14
N LEU A 6 -15.04 -3.51 -2.67
CA LEU A 6 -13.82 -3.44 -3.46
C LEU A 6 -13.72 -4.74 -4.27
N PHE A 7 -14.62 -4.89 -5.24
CA PHE A 7 -14.85 -6.09 -6.03
C PHE A 7 -13.76 -6.29 -7.11
N LEU A 8 -12.50 -5.98 -6.79
CA LEU A 8 -11.42 -6.02 -7.78
C LEU A 8 -10.51 -7.25 -7.67
N PHE A 9 -10.60 -8.07 -6.62
CA PHE A 9 -9.72 -9.24 -6.46
C PHE A 9 -10.41 -10.55 -6.06
N LEU A 10 -11.73 -10.67 -6.27
CA LEU A 10 -12.43 -11.94 -5.97
C LEU A 10 -12.28 -12.95 -7.12
N VAL A 11 -11.06 -13.48 -7.30
CA VAL A 11 -10.84 -14.75 -8.01
C VAL A 11 -10.43 -15.80 -6.98
N LEU A 12 -11.39 -16.62 -6.58
CA LEU A 12 -11.20 -17.82 -5.77
C LEU A 12 -10.41 -18.86 -6.58
N GLY A 13 -9.08 -18.72 -6.59
CA GLY A 13 -8.13 -19.74 -7.02
C GLY A 13 -7.44 -20.33 -5.80
N VAL A 14 -7.37 -21.65 -5.71
CA VAL A 14 -6.64 -22.39 -4.66
C VAL A 14 -5.24 -21.79 -4.53
N TYR A 15 -4.97 -21.06 -3.43
CA TYR A 15 -3.72 -20.32 -3.26
C TYR A 15 -2.52 -21.28 -3.25
N SER A 16 -1.88 -21.47 -4.40
CA SER A 16 -0.47 -21.86 -4.39
C SER A 16 0.29 -20.65 -3.85
N PHE A 17 0.61 -20.66 -2.56
CA PHE A 17 1.35 -19.57 -1.94
C PHE A 17 2.69 -19.38 -2.68
N SER A 18 2.84 -18.23 -3.35
CA SER A 18 3.97 -17.94 -4.23
C SER A 18 4.94 -16.93 -3.61
N ALA A 19 4.47 -16.11 -2.66
CA ALA A 19 5.31 -15.16 -1.94
C ALA A 19 6.56 -15.85 -1.36
N PRO A 20 7.74 -15.18 -1.38
CA PRO A 20 8.98 -15.74 -0.88
C PRO A 20 8.87 -16.19 0.58
N SER A 21 9.61 -17.25 0.94
CA SER A 21 9.59 -17.84 2.29
C SER A 21 10.03 -16.90 3.42
N TYR A 22 10.64 -15.76 3.08
CA TYR A 22 11.00 -14.71 4.03
C TYR A 22 9.81 -13.81 4.40
N VAL A 23 8.66 -13.93 3.72
CA VAL A 23 7.43 -13.19 4.06
C VAL A 23 6.52 -14.07 4.91
N ASP A 24 6.10 -13.57 6.08
CA ASP A 24 5.24 -14.29 7.01
C ASP A 24 3.76 -14.03 6.73
N LEU A 25 3.21 -14.76 5.75
CA LEU A 25 1.79 -14.65 5.37
C LEU A 25 0.84 -14.98 6.52
N ASN A 26 1.21 -15.93 7.38
CA ASN A 26 0.40 -16.31 8.53
C ASN A 26 0.28 -15.16 9.53
N LYS A 27 1.38 -14.42 9.74
CA LYS A 27 1.36 -13.22 10.57
C LYS A 27 0.49 -12.13 9.95
N ILE A 28 0.63 -11.86 8.64
CA ILE A 28 -0.20 -10.87 7.92
C ILE A 28 -1.70 -11.16 8.14
N GLN A 29 -2.11 -12.41 7.94
CA GLN A 29 -3.51 -12.80 8.11
C GLN A 29 -3.97 -12.74 9.58
N ARG A 30 -3.12 -13.16 10.52
CA ARG A 30 -3.42 -13.09 11.95
C ARG A 30 -3.59 -11.66 12.44
N ASP A 31 -2.85 -10.73 11.87
CA ASP A 31 -2.87 -9.32 12.25
C ASP A 31 -4.06 -8.57 11.57
N GLY A 32 -4.92 -9.30 10.83
CA GLY A 32 -6.22 -8.83 10.36
C GLY A 32 -6.31 -8.53 8.86
N TYR A 33 -5.22 -8.70 8.11
CA TYR A 33 -5.18 -8.41 6.68
C TYR A 33 -5.76 -9.54 5.83
N GLN A 34 -6.46 -9.16 4.77
CA GLN A 34 -6.86 -10.04 3.69
C GLN A 34 -5.76 -10.10 2.63
N ILE A 35 -5.38 -11.30 2.18
CA ILE A 35 -4.49 -11.47 1.04
C ILE A 35 -5.31 -11.33 -0.25
N ASP A 36 -4.99 -10.31 -1.05
CA ASP A 36 -5.72 -9.99 -2.29
C ASP A 36 -5.00 -10.53 -3.53
N VAL A 37 -3.67 -10.49 -3.54
CA VAL A 37 -2.81 -11.02 -4.60
C VAL A 37 -1.66 -11.79 -3.97
N ASN A 38 -1.35 -12.97 -4.48
CA ASN A 38 -0.20 -13.77 -4.07
C ASN A 38 0.38 -14.51 -5.29
N ASP A 39 1.23 -13.79 -6.01
CA ASP A 39 1.90 -14.25 -7.23
C ASP A 39 3.43 -14.32 -7.02
N VAL A 40 4.15 -14.85 -7.99
CA VAL A 40 5.61 -15.08 -7.95
C VAL A 40 6.42 -13.80 -7.76
N ASP A 41 5.95 -12.68 -8.30
CA ASP A 41 6.64 -11.39 -8.25
C ASP A 41 5.91 -10.34 -7.41
N THR A 42 4.70 -10.64 -6.94
CA THR A 42 3.83 -9.65 -6.30
C THR A 42 2.99 -10.26 -5.17
N LEU A 43 2.99 -9.61 -4.01
CA LEU A 43 2.04 -9.87 -2.93
C LEU A 43 1.29 -8.57 -2.64
N ALA A 44 -0.04 -8.61 -2.64
CA ALA A 44 -0.87 -7.49 -2.20
C ALA A 44 -1.85 -7.95 -1.14
N PHE A 45 -2.03 -7.13 -0.12
CA PHE A 45 -2.95 -7.40 0.98
C PHE A 45 -3.52 -6.10 1.53
N SER A 46 -4.72 -6.17 2.08
CA SER A 46 -5.46 -5.00 2.52
C SER A 46 -6.18 -5.22 3.85
N GLN A 47 -6.48 -4.11 4.50
CA GLN A 47 -7.30 -4.06 5.70
C GLN A 47 -8.27 -2.88 5.55
N GLU A 48 -9.55 -3.18 5.72
CA GLU A 48 -10.62 -2.17 5.72
C GLU A 48 -11.00 -1.84 7.17
N GLU A 49 -10.77 -0.61 7.59
CA GLU A 49 -11.28 -0.07 8.86
C GLU A 49 -12.37 0.98 8.57
N SER A 50 -13.11 1.41 9.60
CA SER A 50 -14.25 2.33 9.40
C SER A 50 -13.86 3.68 8.78
N ASP A 51 -12.65 4.15 9.07
CA ASP A 51 -12.20 5.51 8.77
C ASP A 51 -10.98 5.55 7.84
N MET A 52 -10.35 4.39 7.60
CA MET A 52 -9.11 4.29 6.86
C MET A 52 -8.93 2.88 6.27
N ASN A 53 -8.68 2.80 4.96
CA ASN A 53 -8.30 1.55 4.32
C ASN A 53 -6.80 1.54 4.07
N LEU A 54 -6.17 0.41 4.33
CA LEU A 54 -4.77 0.15 4.03
C LEU A 54 -4.66 -0.86 2.90
N VAL A 55 -3.82 -0.59 1.92
CA VAL A 55 -3.38 -1.56 0.92
C VAL A 55 -1.86 -1.59 0.92
N VAL A 56 -1.29 -2.77 1.05
CA VAL A 56 0.15 -2.98 0.98
C VAL A 56 0.44 -3.80 -0.25
N THR A 57 1.40 -3.36 -1.06
CA THR A 57 1.91 -4.13 -2.20
C THR A 57 3.40 -4.33 -2.02
N MET A 58 3.84 -5.59 -2.11
CA MET A 58 5.23 -6.00 -2.16
C MET A 58 5.55 -6.53 -3.55
N TYR A 59 6.69 -6.13 -4.09
CA TYR A 59 7.24 -6.54 -5.37
C TYR A 59 8.56 -7.26 -5.15
N PHE A 60 8.67 -8.49 -5.68
CA PHE A 60 9.82 -9.38 -5.54
C PHE A 60 10.65 -9.37 -6.82
N THR A 61 11.63 -8.47 -6.88
CA THR A 61 12.50 -8.29 -8.06
C THR A 61 13.88 -7.81 -7.66
N ASN A 62 14.92 -8.26 -8.37
CA ASN A 62 16.29 -7.78 -8.15
C ASN A 62 16.59 -6.44 -8.83
N ASP A 63 15.74 -6.01 -9.77
CA ASP A 63 15.98 -4.85 -10.64
C ASP A 63 15.10 -3.64 -10.28
N GLY A 64 14.38 -3.71 -9.16
CA GLY A 64 13.51 -2.62 -8.72
C GLY A 64 14.25 -1.41 -8.16
N ASN A 65 13.53 -0.30 -8.01
CA ASN A 65 14.03 0.94 -7.44
C ASN A 65 12.86 1.69 -6.78
N PRO A 66 13.00 2.21 -5.53
CA PRO A 66 11.94 2.98 -4.89
C PRO A 66 11.54 4.23 -5.70
N GLN A 67 12.47 4.82 -6.47
CA GLN A 67 12.14 5.93 -7.38
C GLN A 67 11.17 5.50 -8.47
N THR A 68 11.28 4.28 -8.98
CA THR A 68 10.37 3.77 -10.01
C THR A 68 8.96 3.67 -9.44
N LEU A 69 8.79 3.13 -8.22
CA LEU A 69 7.49 3.06 -7.55
C LEU A 69 6.91 4.47 -7.28
N ARG A 70 7.75 5.38 -6.78
CA ARG A 70 7.39 6.78 -6.56
C ARG A 70 6.90 7.45 -7.85
N ILE A 71 7.62 7.28 -8.96
CA ILE A 71 7.23 7.87 -10.26
C ILE A 71 5.95 7.22 -10.78
N ALA A 72 5.87 5.88 -10.74
CA ALA A 72 4.71 5.12 -11.23
C ALA A 72 3.42 5.50 -10.50
N PHE A 73 3.47 5.80 -9.20
CA PHE A 73 2.30 6.27 -8.48
C PHE A 73 1.73 7.56 -9.08
N LYS A 74 2.60 8.56 -9.28
CA LYS A 74 2.20 9.86 -9.83
C LYS A 74 1.68 9.74 -11.26
N THR A 75 2.32 8.94 -12.10
CA THR A 75 2.05 8.92 -13.55
C THR A 75 1.04 7.87 -13.99
N MET A 76 0.85 6.81 -13.21
CA MET A 76 0.03 5.67 -13.60
C MET A 76 -1.04 5.35 -12.54
N PHE A 77 -0.64 5.07 -11.30
CA PHE A 77 -1.58 4.51 -10.32
C PHE A 77 -2.61 5.52 -9.81
N ALA A 78 -2.19 6.73 -9.40
CA ALA A 78 -3.13 7.75 -8.97
C ALA A 78 -4.19 8.05 -10.06
N PRO A 79 -3.81 8.33 -11.33
CA PRO A 79 -4.78 8.48 -12.41
C PRO A 79 -5.68 7.25 -12.63
N ALA A 80 -5.12 6.03 -12.58
CA ALA A 80 -5.88 4.79 -12.77
C ALA A 80 -6.94 4.59 -11.67
N PHE A 81 -6.69 5.10 -10.46
CA PHE A 81 -7.65 5.11 -9.36
C PHE A 81 -8.59 6.32 -9.37
N GLY A 82 -8.52 7.18 -10.38
CA GLY A 82 -9.30 8.42 -10.45
C GLY A 82 -8.87 9.46 -9.42
N LEU A 83 -7.62 9.41 -8.98
CA LEU A 83 -7.02 10.35 -8.04
C LEU A 83 -6.10 11.33 -8.77
N GLU A 84 -6.14 12.58 -8.33
CA GLU A 84 -5.22 13.63 -8.74
C GLU A 84 -4.07 13.70 -7.74
N TYR A 85 -2.84 13.50 -8.22
CA TYR A 85 -1.63 13.72 -7.42
C TYR A 85 -1.49 15.22 -7.09
N THR A 86 -1.25 15.55 -5.83
CA THR A 86 -1.15 16.95 -5.38
C THR A 86 0.26 17.33 -4.94
N ASP A 87 0.83 16.57 -4.01
CA ASP A 87 2.05 16.96 -3.32
C ASP A 87 2.82 15.73 -2.80
N GLU A 88 4.02 15.94 -2.27
CA GLU A 88 4.82 14.89 -1.64
C GLU A 88 5.63 15.42 -0.44
N ILE A 89 5.54 14.70 0.67
CA ILE A 89 6.43 14.89 1.82
C ILE A 89 7.57 13.88 1.70
N GLN A 90 8.79 14.34 1.95
CA GLN A 90 9.94 13.45 2.07
C GLN A 90 10.46 13.41 3.51
N THR A 91 10.59 12.20 4.04
CA THR A 91 11.31 11.94 5.29
C THR A 91 12.65 11.28 4.99
N ASN A 92 13.48 11.04 6.01
CA ASN A 92 14.68 10.22 5.83
C ASN A 92 14.33 8.77 5.43
N ARG A 93 13.13 8.28 5.80
CA ARG A 93 12.70 6.90 5.60
C ARG A 93 11.89 6.68 4.32
N ALA A 94 11.04 7.62 3.92
CA ALA A 94 10.04 7.38 2.88
C ALA A 94 9.71 8.62 2.04
N TYR A 95 9.14 8.37 0.86
CA TYR A 95 8.33 9.31 0.09
C TYR A 95 6.87 9.11 0.49
N ILE A 96 6.17 10.19 0.82
CA ILE A 96 4.74 10.18 1.16
C ILE A 96 4.03 11.05 0.15
N GLN A 97 3.40 10.42 -0.83
CA GLN A 97 2.77 11.08 -1.98
C GLN A 97 1.28 11.28 -1.70
N LYS A 98 0.82 12.51 -1.81
CA LYS A 98 -0.58 12.90 -1.56
C LYS A 98 -1.35 12.94 -2.87
N SER A 99 -2.59 12.51 -2.79
CA SER A 99 -3.54 12.57 -3.88
C SER A 99 -4.95 12.70 -3.34
N PHE A 100 -5.89 13.20 -4.14
CA PHE A 100 -7.31 13.17 -3.80
C PHE A 100 -8.16 12.86 -5.02
N GLY A 101 -9.36 12.35 -4.78
CA GLY A 101 -10.35 12.12 -5.83
C GLY A 101 -11.74 12.48 -5.34
N LYS A 102 -12.68 12.57 -6.28
CA LYS A 102 -14.10 12.75 -5.97
C LYS A 102 -14.86 11.53 -6.43
N ASN A 103 -15.62 10.93 -5.53
CA ASN A 103 -16.54 9.85 -5.85
C ASN A 103 -17.98 10.24 -5.43
N ARG A 104 -18.92 9.29 -5.54
CA ARG A 104 -20.34 9.54 -5.18
C ARG A 104 -20.58 9.82 -3.70
N ASN A 105 -19.63 9.45 -2.84
CA ASN A 105 -19.71 9.59 -1.38
C ASN A 105 -18.98 10.84 -0.87
N GLY A 106 -18.18 11.51 -1.71
CA GLY A 106 -17.46 12.73 -1.33
C GLY A 106 -16.05 12.78 -1.89
N ILE A 107 -15.19 13.51 -1.17
CA ILE A 107 -13.76 13.56 -1.44
C ILE A 107 -13.09 12.38 -0.73
N VAL A 108 -12.17 11.73 -1.43
CA VAL A 108 -11.28 10.72 -0.85
C VAL A 108 -9.86 11.21 -0.97
N TYR A 109 -9.06 10.94 0.05
CA TYR A 109 -7.65 11.28 0.11
C TYR A 109 -6.83 9.99 0.07
N GLY A 110 -5.87 9.94 -0.83
CA GLY A 110 -4.97 8.81 -1.03
C GLY A 110 -3.55 9.20 -0.68
N TYR A 111 -2.89 8.39 0.15
CA TYR A 111 -1.50 8.60 0.57
C TYR A 111 -0.66 7.38 0.24
N ASN A 112 0.23 7.50 -0.74
CA ASN A 112 1.15 6.44 -1.13
C ASN A 112 2.51 6.62 -0.46
N ILE A 113 2.91 5.63 0.32
CA ILE A 113 4.13 5.63 1.11
C ILE A 113 5.10 4.64 0.47
N VAL A 114 6.24 5.13 0.03
CA VAL A 114 7.30 4.32 -0.57
C VAL A 114 8.57 4.45 0.28
N PRO A 115 9.04 3.38 0.95
CA PRO A 115 10.28 3.43 1.70
C PRO A 115 11.48 3.64 0.76
N LYS A 116 12.41 4.49 1.16
CA LYS A 116 13.62 4.84 0.39
C LYS A 116 14.65 3.70 0.33
N SER A 117 14.53 2.74 1.25
CA SER A 117 15.40 1.58 1.40
C SER A 117 14.56 0.33 1.63
N GLN A 118 15.07 -0.82 1.21
CA GLN A 118 14.41 -2.10 1.46
C GLN A 118 14.91 -2.72 2.77
N LYS A 119 14.00 -3.30 3.56
CA LYS A 119 14.40 -4.19 4.67
C LYS A 119 15.11 -5.45 4.15
N ARG A 120 14.64 -6.00 3.03
CA ARG A 120 15.20 -7.19 2.37
C ARG A 120 15.54 -6.86 0.93
N LYS A 121 16.77 -7.16 0.50
CA LYS A 121 17.19 -6.98 -0.89
C LYS A 121 16.21 -7.68 -1.84
N GLY A 122 15.73 -6.94 -2.82
CA GLY A 122 14.82 -7.43 -3.84
C GLY A 122 13.34 -7.50 -3.41
N CYS A 123 13.00 -6.98 -2.23
CA CYS A 123 11.62 -6.77 -1.78
C CYS A 123 11.34 -5.27 -1.73
N PHE A 124 10.73 -4.73 -2.78
CA PHE A 124 10.24 -3.35 -2.79
C PHE A 124 8.79 -3.34 -2.32
N LEU A 125 8.34 -2.28 -1.68
CA LEU A 125 6.96 -2.19 -1.23
C LEU A 125 6.43 -0.77 -1.31
N ASN A 126 5.11 -0.65 -1.30
CA ASN A 126 4.43 0.59 -0.97
C ASN A 126 3.23 0.30 -0.08
N VAL A 127 2.88 1.29 0.74
CA VAL A 127 1.66 1.29 1.55
C VAL A 127 0.77 2.41 1.04
N PHE A 128 -0.46 2.08 0.68
CA PHE A 128 -1.44 3.02 0.19
C PHE A 128 -2.58 3.16 1.20
N LEU A 129 -2.70 4.34 1.79
CA LEU A 129 -3.75 4.70 2.73
C LEU A 129 -4.86 5.45 1.98
N ILE A 130 -6.11 5.12 2.28
CA ILE A 130 -7.28 5.80 1.72
C ILE A 130 -8.19 6.20 2.87
N THR A 131 -8.60 7.46 2.90
CA THR A 131 -9.52 7.99 3.93
C THR A 131 -10.43 9.08 3.35
N GLU A 132 -11.53 9.37 4.04
CA GLU A 132 -12.46 10.46 3.70
C GLU A 132 -12.02 11.80 4.30
N GLN A 133 -10.97 11.84 5.12
CA GLN A 133 -10.46 13.05 5.78
C GLN A 133 -9.04 13.39 5.34
N GLU A 134 -8.77 14.67 5.12
CA GLU A 134 -7.40 15.12 4.86
C GLU A 134 -6.54 15.02 6.13
N LEU A 135 -5.45 14.28 6.04
CA LEU A 135 -4.50 14.10 7.14
C LEU A 135 -3.40 15.17 7.12
N PRO A 136 -3.09 15.80 8.27
CA PRO A 136 -1.97 16.72 8.39
C PRO A 136 -0.61 16.06 8.15
N ASP A 137 0.35 16.85 7.66
CA ASP A 137 1.68 16.38 7.30
C ASP A 137 2.44 15.70 8.44
N GLU A 138 2.37 16.22 9.67
CA GLU A 138 3.03 15.60 10.82
C GLU A 138 2.41 14.24 11.16
N LEU A 139 1.08 14.13 11.12
CA LEU A 139 0.38 12.86 11.35
C LEU A 139 0.72 11.83 10.26
N LEU A 140 0.83 12.25 8.99
CA LEU A 140 1.23 11.38 7.89
C LEU A 140 2.64 10.81 8.09
N LYS A 141 3.58 11.57 8.65
CA LYS A 141 4.93 11.05 8.94
C LYS A 141 4.90 9.96 10.01
N ASP A 142 4.10 10.16 11.06
CA ASP A 142 3.96 9.19 12.15
C ASP A 142 3.26 7.91 11.69
N ILE A 143 2.17 8.05 10.92
CA ILE A 143 1.48 6.92 10.29
C ILE A 143 2.43 6.17 9.35
N ALA A 144 3.21 6.89 8.53
CA ALA A 144 4.14 6.24 7.62
C ALA A 144 5.21 5.43 8.34
N ASN A 145 5.75 5.92 9.46
CA ASN A 145 6.70 5.14 10.26
C ASN A 145 6.04 3.90 10.87
N THR A 146 4.86 4.06 11.46
CA THR A 146 4.12 2.96 12.09
C THR A 146 3.75 1.87 11.09
N ALA A 147 3.17 2.26 9.96
CA ALA A 147 2.78 1.33 8.90
C ALA A 147 4.00 0.62 8.29
N LEU A 148 5.12 1.31 8.10
CA LEU A 148 6.34 0.69 7.61
C LEU A 148 6.93 -0.27 8.65
N ASP A 149 6.97 0.08 9.94
CA ASP A 149 7.45 -0.82 11.00
C ASP A 149 6.64 -2.11 11.04
N GLU A 150 5.32 -1.99 10.95
CA GLU A 150 4.39 -3.10 10.92
C GLU A 150 4.60 -3.97 9.66
N VAL A 151 4.56 -3.38 8.47
CA VAL A 151 4.71 -4.12 7.20
C VAL A 151 6.07 -4.79 7.11
N GLU A 152 7.12 -4.09 7.52
CA GLU A 152 8.47 -4.64 7.55
C GLU A 152 8.58 -5.77 8.57
N SER A 153 7.80 -5.78 9.65
CA SER A 153 7.79 -6.87 10.63
C SER A 153 7.29 -8.21 10.07
N TYR A 154 6.64 -8.21 8.89
CA TYR A 154 6.26 -9.43 8.16
C TYR A 154 7.43 -10.03 7.35
N ILE A 155 8.54 -9.30 7.23
CA ILE A 155 9.72 -9.68 6.46
C ILE A 155 10.83 -10.17 7.42
N LYS A 156 11.30 -11.40 7.22
CA LYS A 156 12.35 -12.08 8.01
C LYS A 156 13.78 -11.73 7.57
#